data_AF-A0A9J7BQW1-F1
#
_entry.id   AF-A0A9J7BQW1-F1
#
_cell.length_a   1.000
_cell.length_b   1.000
_cell.length_c   1.000
_cell.angle_alpha   90.00
_cell.angle_beta   90.00
_cell.angle_gamma   90.00
#
_symmetry.space_group_name_H-M   'P 1'
#
loop_
_entity.id
_entity.type
_entity.pdbx_description
1 polymer ?
#
loop_
_entity_poly.entity_id
_entity_poly.type
_entity_poly.pdbx_seq_one_letter_code
_entity_poly.pdbx_strand_id
1 'polypeptide(L)'
;MSGAVTDVNGGIIPGATVTLLNPLTGDKRSTISDNGGSYTFGDLEPGAAYQITISAAGFVTWTSSTFTVDPAQIYFLPGSKLQLTGEVASVTVFASSEDVAAEQVKVEERQRVFGFIPNFYVVYEHDAVPLTAKLKFKLALKASTDPIIFAAVAFTAAIHQAGDTPDFGQGAKGYGQRLGALYANGFDDVMIGEAILPSLLHQDPRYFYQGTGSKRSRAFHALSNAFICKGDNGKWEPNYSNVGGDLAAGAISNLYYPRANRGTGIVFENAAIAAGGRMANGLVQEFILRRFTSHAGKRTP
;
A
#
# COMPACT_ATOMS: atom_id res chain seq x y z
N MET A 1 10.78 -44.49 -0.74
CA MET A 1 10.86 -43.31 -1.62
C MET A 1 12.18 -43.32 -2.37
N SER A 2 12.20 -42.90 -3.63
CA SER A 2 13.43 -42.75 -4.41
C SER A 2 13.38 -41.51 -5.30
N GLY A 3 14.54 -41.01 -5.72
CA GLY A 3 14.64 -39.87 -6.61
C GLY A 3 16.03 -39.75 -7.24
N ALA A 4 16.17 -38.78 -8.14
CA ALA A 4 17.45 -38.45 -8.77
C ALA A 4 17.73 -36.95 -8.61
N VAL A 5 18.98 -36.60 -8.33
CA VAL A 5 19.46 -35.23 -8.21
C VAL A 5 20.04 -34.81 -9.55
N THR A 6 19.42 -33.81 -10.16
CA THR A 6 19.87 -33.26 -11.45
C THR A 6 20.04 -31.74 -11.37
N ASP A 7 20.73 -31.15 -12.33
CA ASP A 7 20.77 -29.72 -12.59
C ASP A 7 19.56 -29.28 -13.46
N VAL A 8 19.32 -27.97 -13.59
CA VAL A 8 18.32 -27.40 -14.49
C VAL A 8 18.47 -27.88 -15.94
N ASN A 9 19.73 -28.11 -16.38
CA ASN A 9 20.05 -28.62 -17.71
C ASN A 9 19.91 -30.15 -17.84
N GLY A 10 19.49 -30.85 -16.78
CA GLY A 10 19.37 -32.30 -16.76
C GLY A 10 20.68 -33.05 -16.51
N GLY A 11 21.77 -32.35 -16.18
CA GLY A 11 23.02 -32.98 -15.75
C GLY A 11 22.86 -33.69 -14.40
N ILE A 12 23.48 -34.85 -14.23
CA ILE A 12 23.41 -35.64 -13.00
C ILE A 12 24.36 -35.06 -11.94
N ILE A 13 23.91 -34.99 -10.68
CA ILE A 13 24.72 -34.46 -9.57
C ILE A 13 25.00 -35.58 -8.53
N PRO A 14 26.17 -36.22 -8.61
CA PRO A 14 26.60 -37.19 -7.61
C PRO A 14 27.11 -36.49 -6.33
N GLY A 15 27.06 -37.19 -5.19
CA GLY A 15 27.59 -36.67 -3.93
C GLY A 15 26.76 -35.55 -3.28
N ALA A 16 25.53 -35.31 -3.76
CA ALA A 16 24.62 -34.36 -3.15
C ALA A 16 24.07 -34.93 -1.83
N THR A 17 24.05 -34.12 -0.79
CA THR A 17 23.43 -34.47 0.49
C THR A 17 21.92 -34.28 0.39
N VAL A 18 21.16 -35.35 0.59
CA VAL A 18 19.70 -35.35 0.58
C VAL A 18 19.22 -35.58 2.02
N THR A 19 18.45 -34.64 2.56
CA THR A 19 17.88 -34.70 3.91
C THR A 19 16.36 -34.76 3.82
N LEU A 20 15.76 -35.77 4.42
CA LEU A 20 14.33 -35.93 4.62
C LEU A 20 13.98 -35.48 6.05
N LEU A 21 12.95 -34.65 6.19
CA LEU A 21 12.43 -34.15 7.46
C LEU A 21 10.93 -34.44 7.56
N ASN A 22 10.49 -35.02 8.67
CA ASN A 22 9.09 -34.99 9.07
C ASN A 22 8.86 -33.70 9.90
N PRO A 23 8.09 -32.71 9.41
CA PRO A 23 7.93 -31.42 10.09
C PRO A 23 7.10 -31.51 11.38
N LEU A 24 6.31 -32.58 11.56
CA LEU A 24 5.47 -32.75 12.76
C LEU A 24 6.24 -33.41 13.90
N THR A 25 7.03 -34.44 13.60
CA THR A 25 7.80 -35.19 14.62
C THR A 25 9.22 -34.67 14.81
N GLY A 26 9.74 -33.93 13.82
CA GLY A 26 11.13 -33.51 13.78
C GLY A 26 12.12 -34.61 13.37
N ASP A 27 11.64 -35.82 13.00
CA ASP A 27 12.50 -36.91 12.52
C ASP A 27 13.26 -36.48 11.26
N LYS A 28 14.58 -36.67 11.26
CA LYS A 28 15.48 -36.27 10.19
C LYS A 28 16.32 -37.45 9.74
N ARG A 29 16.31 -37.72 8.44
CA ARG A 29 17.12 -38.77 7.82
C ARG A 29 17.93 -38.17 6.69
N SER A 30 19.20 -38.54 6.58
CA SER A 30 20.08 -38.02 5.52
C SER A 30 20.72 -39.17 4.74
N THR A 31 20.90 -38.96 3.45
CA THR A 31 21.62 -39.86 2.55
C THR A 31 22.40 -39.04 1.52
N ILE A 32 23.29 -39.68 0.78
CA ILE A 32 24.11 -39.05 -0.26
C ILE A 32 23.71 -39.66 -1.61
N SER A 33 23.58 -38.83 -2.65
CA SER A 33 23.32 -39.33 -4.00
C SER A 33 24.50 -40.12 -4.55
N ASP A 34 24.21 -41.23 -5.22
CA ASP A 34 25.22 -42.12 -5.80
C ASP A 34 25.88 -41.53 -7.07
N ASN A 35 26.75 -42.31 -7.73
CA ASN A 35 27.41 -41.89 -8.98
C ASN A 35 26.43 -41.62 -10.13
N GLY A 36 25.22 -42.17 -10.08
CA GLY A 36 24.12 -41.89 -11.00
C GLY A 36 23.18 -40.78 -10.51
N GLY A 37 23.55 -40.07 -9.43
CA GLY A 37 22.75 -39.02 -8.79
C GLY A 37 21.47 -39.54 -8.12
N SER A 38 21.32 -40.85 -7.96
CA SER A 38 20.12 -41.44 -7.39
C SER A 38 20.22 -41.54 -5.86
N TYR A 39 19.08 -41.44 -5.18
CA TYR A 39 18.97 -41.60 -3.73
C TYR A 39 17.69 -42.36 -3.36
N THR A 40 17.72 -43.03 -2.20
CA THR A 40 16.57 -43.78 -1.68
C THR A 40 16.42 -43.60 -0.17
N PHE A 41 15.17 -43.59 0.29
CA PHE A 41 14.80 -43.64 1.70
C PHE A 41 13.79 -44.77 1.93
N GLY A 42 14.14 -45.69 2.83
CA GLY A 42 13.30 -46.80 3.28
C GLY A 42 12.55 -46.48 4.59
N ASP A 43 11.60 -47.34 4.93
CA ASP A 43 10.92 -47.38 6.24
C ASP A 43 10.33 -46.04 6.68
N LEU A 44 9.64 -45.37 5.75
CA LEU A 44 8.91 -44.14 6.04
C LEU A 44 7.55 -44.48 6.65
N GLU A 45 7.16 -43.74 7.68
CA GLU A 45 5.85 -43.87 8.30
C GLU A 45 4.74 -43.57 7.26
N PRO A 46 3.83 -44.53 7.00
CA PRO A 46 2.76 -44.32 6.03
C PRO A 46 1.79 -43.22 6.47
N GLY A 47 1.35 -42.38 5.53
CA GLY A 47 0.43 -41.28 5.80
C GLY A 47 1.07 -40.06 6.48
N ALA A 48 2.36 -40.12 6.83
CA ALA A 48 3.09 -38.98 7.38
C ALA A 48 3.52 -38.01 6.27
N ALA A 49 3.61 -36.74 6.65
CA ALA A 49 4.07 -35.65 5.81
C ALA A 49 5.60 -35.53 5.90
N TYR A 50 6.26 -35.33 4.76
CA TYR A 50 7.70 -35.18 4.67
C TYR A 50 8.10 -34.01 3.77
N GLN A 51 9.26 -33.43 4.06
CA GLN A 51 9.93 -32.42 3.26
C GLN A 51 11.37 -32.88 2.96
N ILE A 52 11.83 -32.66 1.73
CA ILE A 52 13.21 -32.95 1.33
C ILE A 52 14.00 -31.67 1.13
N THR A 53 15.24 -31.67 1.58
CA THR A 53 16.25 -30.65 1.27
C THR A 53 17.46 -31.32 0.61
N ILE A 54 17.92 -30.78 -0.52
CA ILE A 54 19.05 -31.28 -1.29
C ILE A 54 20.12 -30.19 -1.35
N SER A 55 21.35 -30.53 -0.98
CA SER A 55 22.50 -29.60 -0.99
C SER A 55 23.71 -30.25 -1.65
N ALA A 56 24.40 -29.49 -2.51
CA ALA A 56 25.64 -29.92 -3.17
C ALA A 56 26.60 -28.73 -3.30
N ALA A 57 27.91 -28.99 -3.28
CA ALA A 57 28.91 -27.92 -3.39
C ALA A 57 28.78 -27.19 -4.73
N GLY A 58 28.70 -25.86 -4.69
CA GLY A 58 28.54 -25.03 -5.89
C GLY A 58 27.10 -24.90 -6.40
N PHE A 59 26.11 -25.42 -5.67
CA PHE A 59 24.68 -25.31 -6.01
C PHE A 59 23.88 -24.64 -4.89
N VAL A 60 22.80 -23.95 -5.26
CA VAL A 60 21.79 -23.45 -4.32
C VAL A 60 21.04 -24.64 -3.72
N THR A 61 20.87 -24.63 -2.39
CA THR A 61 20.13 -25.68 -1.68
C THR A 61 18.66 -25.67 -2.12
N TRP A 62 18.15 -26.82 -2.54
CA TRP A 62 16.79 -26.99 -3.01
C TRP A 62 15.93 -27.66 -1.94
N THR A 63 14.73 -27.14 -1.70
CA THR A 63 13.79 -27.70 -0.72
C THR A 63 12.45 -27.97 -1.40
N SER A 64 11.89 -29.16 -1.20
CA SER A 64 10.58 -29.53 -1.72
C SER A 64 9.44 -28.89 -0.92
N SER A 65 8.26 -28.78 -1.53
CA SER A 65 7.01 -28.70 -0.79
C SER A 65 6.81 -29.96 0.06
N THR A 66 5.99 -29.86 1.11
CA THR A 66 5.61 -31.01 1.92
C THR A 66 4.76 -31.97 1.10
N PHE A 67 5.07 -33.27 1.14
CA PHE A 67 4.31 -34.33 0.48
C PHE A 67 4.02 -35.48 1.45
N THR A 68 2.92 -36.20 1.21
CA THR A 68 2.54 -37.38 1.99
C THR A 68 2.98 -38.65 1.27
N VAL A 69 3.45 -39.64 2.02
CA VAL A 69 3.85 -40.94 1.47
C VAL A 69 2.76 -41.96 1.77
N ASP A 70 2.10 -42.45 0.73
CA ASP A 70 1.06 -43.48 0.87
C ASP A 70 1.65 -44.87 1.16
N PRO A 71 0.95 -45.74 1.93
CA PRO A 71 1.43 -47.08 2.23
C PRO A 71 1.72 -47.90 0.97
N ALA A 72 2.87 -48.60 0.96
CA ALA A 72 3.29 -49.54 -0.08
C ALA A 72 3.48 -48.96 -1.51
N GLN A 73 3.56 -47.63 -1.67
CA GLN A 73 3.81 -46.99 -2.95
C GLN A 73 5.26 -46.48 -3.08
N ILE A 74 5.90 -46.73 -4.23
CA ILE A 74 7.17 -46.09 -4.59
C ILE A 74 6.86 -44.65 -5.01
N TYR A 75 7.12 -43.70 -4.11
CA TYR A 75 7.02 -42.28 -4.40
C TYR A 75 8.30 -41.77 -5.08
N PHE A 76 8.15 -41.19 -6.27
CA PHE A 76 9.21 -40.51 -7.02
C PHE A 76 9.03 -39.00 -6.91
N LEU A 77 10.07 -38.28 -6.47
CA LEU A 77 10.01 -36.82 -6.32
C LEU A 77 10.21 -36.12 -7.67
N PRO A 78 9.21 -35.44 -8.23
CA PRO A 78 9.40 -34.67 -9.44
C PRO A 78 10.13 -33.35 -9.15
N GLY A 79 11.02 -32.92 -10.06
CA GLY A 79 11.53 -31.55 -10.08
C GLY A 79 12.69 -31.22 -9.12
N SER A 80 13.43 -32.21 -8.63
CA SER A 80 14.68 -32.04 -7.86
C SER A 80 15.85 -31.57 -8.74
N LYS A 81 15.72 -30.36 -9.28
CA LYS A 81 16.71 -29.69 -10.13
C LYS A 81 17.44 -28.60 -9.33
N LEU A 82 18.73 -28.81 -9.07
CA LEU A 82 19.60 -27.83 -8.42
C LEU A 82 20.04 -26.74 -9.42
N GLN A 83 20.26 -25.52 -8.92
CA GLN A 83 20.76 -24.38 -9.69
C GLN A 83 22.19 -24.04 -9.26
N LEU A 84 23.07 -23.68 -10.19
CA LEU A 84 24.45 -23.29 -9.89
C LEU A 84 24.49 -22.02 -9.04
N THR A 85 25.39 -21.98 -8.04
CA THR A 85 25.66 -20.78 -7.25
C THR A 85 26.36 -19.73 -8.14
N GLY A 86 25.62 -18.70 -8.56
CA GLY A 86 26.13 -17.62 -9.42
C GLY A 86 25.23 -17.29 -10.61
N GLU A 87 24.28 -18.17 -10.93
CA GLU A 87 23.10 -17.76 -11.68
C GLU A 87 22.18 -17.03 -10.71
N VAL A 88 21.60 -15.91 -11.12
CA VAL A 88 20.73 -15.08 -10.27
C VAL A 88 19.58 -15.97 -9.81
N ALA A 89 19.70 -16.53 -8.60
CA ALA A 89 18.56 -17.06 -7.90
C ALA A 89 17.66 -15.85 -7.68
N SER A 90 16.64 -15.71 -8.53
CA SER A 90 15.45 -14.99 -8.13
C SER A 90 14.90 -15.80 -6.96
N VAL A 91 15.40 -15.53 -5.75
CA VAL A 91 14.64 -15.80 -4.55
C VAL A 91 13.41 -14.93 -4.76
N THR A 92 12.33 -15.54 -5.26
CA THR A 92 11.03 -14.90 -5.32
C THR A 92 10.58 -14.77 -3.88
N VAL A 93 11.14 -13.78 -3.19
CA VAL A 93 10.55 -13.27 -1.96
C VAL A 93 9.23 -12.71 -2.45
N PHE A 94 8.14 -13.44 -2.18
CA PHE A 94 6.83 -12.81 -2.18
C PHE A 94 6.93 -11.75 -1.08
N ALA A 95 7.31 -10.53 -1.44
CA ALA A 95 7.20 -9.40 -0.55
C ALA A 95 5.76 -9.43 -0.03
N SER A 96 5.59 -9.42 1.29
CA SER A 96 4.24 -9.43 1.84
C SER A 96 3.50 -8.21 1.31
N SER A 97 2.17 -8.28 1.16
CA SER A 97 1.40 -7.13 0.68
C SER A 97 1.64 -5.88 1.54
N GLU A 98 1.95 -6.06 2.83
CA GLU A 98 2.33 -4.99 3.75
C GLU A 98 3.70 -4.39 3.42
N ASP A 99 4.71 -5.21 3.09
CA ASP A 99 6.03 -4.72 2.68
C ASP A 99 5.94 -3.94 1.37
N VAL A 100 5.16 -4.45 0.40
CA VAL A 100 4.92 -3.74 -0.87
C VAL A 100 4.21 -2.41 -0.63
N ALA A 101 3.18 -2.39 0.22
CA ALA A 101 2.46 -1.17 0.56
C ALA A 101 3.38 -0.16 1.27
N ALA A 102 4.26 -0.62 2.15
CA ALA A 102 5.23 0.24 2.82
C ALA A 102 6.23 0.88 1.85
N GLU A 103 6.70 0.14 0.84
CA GLU A 103 7.56 0.68 -0.21
C GLU A 103 6.82 1.66 -1.14
N GLN A 104 5.56 1.36 -1.50
CA GLN A 104 4.72 2.28 -2.28
C GLN A 104 4.52 3.60 -1.54
N VAL A 105 4.23 3.55 -0.24
CA VAL A 105 4.10 4.75 0.60
C VAL A 105 5.39 5.55 0.65
N LYS A 106 6.57 4.91 0.71
CA LYS A 106 7.86 5.65 0.67
C LYS A 106 8.05 6.42 -0.63
N VAL A 107 7.53 5.91 -1.76
CA VAL A 107 7.53 6.63 -3.04
C VAL A 107 6.55 7.79 -2.99
N GLU A 108 5.32 7.53 -2.52
CA GLU A 108 4.26 8.53 -2.37
C GLU A 108 4.68 9.72 -1.50
N GLU A 109 5.34 9.48 -0.36
CA GLU A 109 5.85 10.51 0.56
C GLU A 109 6.89 11.45 -0.06
N ARG A 110 7.48 11.07 -1.21
CA ARG A 110 8.43 11.89 -1.97
C ARG A 110 7.79 12.63 -3.13
N GLN A 111 6.53 12.34 -3.46
CA GLN A 111 5.84 12.98 -4.56
C GLN A 111 5.56 14.43 -4.24
N ARG A 112 6.09 15.31 -5.07
CA ARG A 112 5.84 16.75 -5.00
C ARG A 112 5.52 17.34 -6.36
N VAL A 113 4.43 18.09 -6.43
CA VAL A 113 4.02 18.92 -7.56
C VAL A 113 4.89 20.19 -7.58
N PHE A 114 5.44 20.52 -8.75
CA PHE A 114 6.43 21.59 -8.93
C PHE A 114 7.68 21.46 -8.03
N GLY A 115 7.94 20.27 -7.47
CA GLY A 115 9.08 19.99 -6.61
C GLY A 115 8.92 20.38 -5.14
N PHE A 116 7.88 21.12 -4.75
CA PHE A 116 7.68 21.54 -3.36
C PHE A 116 6.28 21.23 -2.80
N ILE A 117 5.22 21.29 -3.60
CA ILE A 117 3.85 21.07 -3.12
C ILE A 117 3.64 19.56 -2.88
N PRO A 118 3.29 19.11 -1.66
CA PRO A 118 3.11 17.69 -1.36
C PRO A 118 1.98 17.09 -2.21
N ASN A 119 2.21 15.88 -2.73
CA ASN A 119 1.23 15.14 -3.53
C ASN A 119 1.17 13.66 -3.11
N PHE A 120 1.05 13.44 -1.80
CA PHE A 120 1.24 12.13 -1.17
C PHE A 120 0.04 11.19 -1.36
N TYR A 121 -1.15 11.72 -1.65
CA TYR A 121 -2.40 10.95 -1.77
C TYR A 121 -2.76 10.58 -3.21
N VAL A 122 -1.79 10.58 -4.14
CA VAL A 122 -2.03 10.21 -5.53
C VAL A 122 -1.20 8.99 -5.89
N VAL A 123 -1.88 7.94 -6.33
CA VAL A 123 -1.27 6.70 -6.77
C VAL A 123 -1.17 6.71 -8.28
N TYR A 124 0.05 6.62 -8.81
CA TYR A 124 0.30 6.47 -10.24
C TYR A 124 0.58 5.02 -10.67
N GLU A 125 0.80 4.12 -9.71
CA GLU A 125 1.00 2.70 -9.94
C GLU A 125 -0.35 1.99 -10.15
N HIS A 126 -0.45 1.15 -11.19
CA HIS A 126 -1.71 0.47 -11.51
C HIS A 126 -2.01 -0.66 -10.51
N ASP A 127 -0.97 -1.38 -10.08
CA ASP A 127 -1.05 -2.52 -9.18
C ASP A 127 -0.75 -2.12 -7.72
N ALA A 128 -1.23 -0.94 -7.33
CA ALA A 128 -1.08 -0.47 -5.95
C ALA A 128 -1.85 -1.35 -4.97
N VAL A 129 -1.15 -1.78 -3.93
CA VAL A 129 -1.71 -2.57 -2.84
C VAL A 129 -2.39 -1.65 -1.83
N PRO A 130 -3.48 -2.12 -1.19
CA PRO A 130 -4.17 -1.33 -0.18
C PRO A 130 -3.30 -1.03 1.04
N LEU A 131 -3.53 0.13 1.66
CA LEU A 131 -2.79 0.54 2.84
C LEU A 131 -3.27 -0.18 4.09
N THR A 132 -2.34 -0.56 4.97
CA THR A 132 -2.69 -0.92 6.35
C THR A 132 -3.09 0.33 7.13
N ALA A 133 -3.85 0.17 8.22
CA ALA A 133 -4.22 1.30 9.09
C ALA A 133 -2.99 2.11 9.52
N LYS A 134 -1.90 1.44 9.92
CA LYS A 134 -0.64 2.09 10.30
C LYS A 134 -0.09 2.99 9.19
N LEU A 135 -0.14 2.53 7.94
CA LEU A 135 0.32 3.31 6.78
C LEU A 135 -0.60 4.50 6.48
N LYS A 136 -1.93 4.35 6.63
CA LYS A 136 -2.90 5.46 6.50
C LYS A 136 -2.59 6.58 7.50
N PHE A 137 -2.40 6.24 8.77
CA PHE A 137 -2.01 7.22 9.80
C PHE A 137 -0.64 7.85 9.54
N LYS A 138 0.33 7.07 9.04
CA LYS A 138 1.65 7.59 8.68
C LYS A 138 1.55 8.64 7.57
N LEU A 139 0.78 8.35 6.52
CA LEU A 139 0.59 9.25 5.38
C LEU A 139 -0.14 10.54 5.81
N ALA A 140 -1.17 10.42 6.64
CA ALA A 140 -1.91 11.55 7.19
C ALA A 140 -1.03 12.46 8.05
N LEU A 141 -0.25 11.89 8.96
CA LEU A 141 0.72 12.67 9.74
C LEU A 141 1.77 13.32 8.85
N LYS A 142 2.25 12.61 7.83
CA LYS A 142 3.24 13.16 6.89
C LYS A 142 2.70 14.35 6.11
N ALA A 143 1.45 14.27 5.66
CA ALA A 143 0.79 15.35 4.94
C ALA A 143 0.48 16.55 5.85
N SER A 144 -0.08 16.31 7.03
CA SER A 144 -0.49 17.39 7.95
C SER A 144 0.68 18.13 8.60
N THR A 145 1.84 17.47 8.72
CA THR A 145 3.07 18.08 9.26
C THR A 145 4.02 18.61 8.19
N ASP A 146 3.63 18.59 6.90
CA ASP A 146 4.49 19.14 5.84
C ASP A 146 4.63 20.67 5.98
N PRO A 147 5.86 21.22 5.94
CA PRO A 147 6.11 22.67 6.09
C PRO A 147 5.33 23.55 5.12
N ILE A 148 5.02 23.06 3.92
CA ILE A 148 4.26 23.83 2.93
C ILE A 148 2.82 24.05 3.39
N ILE A 149 2.23 23.12 4.14
CA ILE A 149 0.89 23.29 4.71
C ILE A 149 0.89 24.43 5.73
N PHE A 150 1.89 24.50 6.61
CA PHE A 150 2.01 25.62 7.56
C PHE A 150 2.14 26.97 6.84
N ALA A 151 2.95 27.04 5.78
CA ALA A 151 3.10 28.26 4.99
C ALA A 151 1.79 28.66 4.30
N ALA A 152 1.07 27.70 3.71
CA ALA A 152 -0.23 27.93 3.08
C ALA A 152 -1.27 28.40 4.10
N VAL A 153 -1.34 27.76 5.27
CA VAL A 153 -2.26 28.15 6.36
C VAL A 153 -1.94 29.56 6.87
N ALA A 154 -0.66 29.89 7.07
CA ALA A 154 -0.25 31.22 7.51
C ALA A 154 -0.60 32.32 6.49
N PHE A 155 -0.45 32.03 5.19
CA PHE A 155 -0.85 32.92 4.11
C PHE A 155 -2.37 33.11 4.06
N THR A 156 -3.15 32.02 4.12
CA THR A 156 -4.62 32.09 4.16
C THR A 156 -5.11 32.84 5.40
N ALA A 157 -4.50 32.62 6.56
CA ALA A 157 -4.79 33.37 7.78
C ALA A 157 -4.56 34.89 7.60
N ALA A 158 -3.57 35.29 6.80
CA ALA A 158 -3.29 36.69 6.50
C ALA A 158 -4.35 37.31 5.58
N ILE A 159 -4.84 36.55 4.59
CA ILE A 159 -5.97 36.98 3.76
C ILE A 159 -7.22 37.14 4.63
N HIS A 160 -7.50 36.16 5.48
CA HIS A 160 -8.61 36.18 6.44
C HIS A 160 -8.50 37.35 7.42
N GLN A 161 -7.29 37.68 7.87
CA GLN A 161 -7.01 38.86 8.69
C GLN A 161 -7.35 40.16 7.94
N ALA A 162 -6.96 40.27 6.67
CA ALA A 162 -7.25 41.45 5.84
C ALA A 162 -8.74 41.61 5.55
N GLY A 163 -9.47 40.51 5.41
CA GLY A 163 -10.93 40.50 5.23
C GLY A 163 -11.75 40.57 6.52
N ASP A 164 -11.09 40.53 7.68
CA ASP A 164 -11.69 40.38 9.01
C ASP A 164 -12.67 39.20 9.14
N THR A 165 -12.38 38.10 8.46
CA THR A 165 -13.22 36.89 8.46
C THR A 165 -12.43 35.67 8.96
N PRO A 166 -13.02 34.79 9.77
CA PRO A 166 -14.17 35.01 10.65
C PRO A 166 -13.89 36.12 11.68
N ASP A 167 -14.91 36.59 12.39
CA ASP A 167 -14.83 37.68 13.39
C ASP A 167 -14.09 37.25 14.68
N PHE A 168 -12.78 37.07 14.55
CA PHE A 168 -11.85 36.86 15.67
C PHE A 168 -11.22 38.19 16.13
N GLY A 169 -11.66 39.32 15.57
CA GLY A 169 -11.06 40.64 15.76
C GLY A 169 -9.71 40.82 15.05
N GLN A 170 -9.15 42.03 15.17
CA GLN A 170 -7.91 42.43 14.48
C GLN A 170 -6.64 42.30 15.34
N GLY A 171 -5.48 42.42 14.71
CA GLY A 171 -4.17 42.36 15.36
C GLY A 171 -3.63 40.96 15.60
N ALA A 172 -2.51 40.86 16.33
CA ALA A 172 -1.76 39.62 16.51
C ALA A 172 -2.59 38.48 17.14
N LYS A 173 -3.50 38.81 18.06
CA LYS A 173 -4.40 37.84 18.69
C LYS A 173 -5.38 37.24 17.67
N GLY A 174 -6.06 38.08 16.90
CA GLY A 174 -7.01 37.63 15.87
C GLY A 174 -6.31 36.81 14.78
N TYR A 175 -5.10 37.22 14.37
CA TYR A 175 -4.29 36.46 13.42
C TYR A 175 -3.91 35.09 13.97
N GLY A 176 -3.45 35.02 15.22
CA GLY A 176 -3.12 33.75 15.88
C GLY A 176 -4.32 32.81 16.00
N GLN A 177 -5.51 33.35 16.28
CA GLN A 177 -6.75 32.57 16.31
C GLN A 177 -7.14 32.05 14.93
N ARG A 178 -7.04 32.87 13.87
CA ARG A 178 -7.27 32.43 12.48
C ARG A 178 -6.29 31.34 12.05
N LEU A 179 -5.01 31.54 12.35
CA LEU A 179 -3.96 30.57 12.03
C LEU A 179 -4.18 29.24 12.75
N GLY A 180 -4.47 29.27 14.05
CA GLY A 180 -4.77 28.09 14.84
C GLY A 180 -6.03 27.37 14.36
N ALA A 181 -7.11 28.10 14.07
CA ALA A 181 -8.37 27.54 13.58
C ALA A 181 -8.20 26.89 12.20
N LEU A 182 -7.51 27.55 11.27
CA LEU A 182 -7.25 27.00 9.94
C LEU A 182 -6.36 25.76 9.99
N TYR A 183 -5.32 25.77 10.83
CA TYR A 183 -4.46 24.61 11.01
C TYR A 183 -5.22 23.43 11.64
N ALA A 184 -5.96 23.68 12.72
CA ALA A 184 -6.75 22.64 13.39
C ALA A 184 -7.78 22.03 12.44
N ASN A 185 -8.50 22.86 11.68
CA ASN A 185 -9.48 22.36 10.72
C ASN A 185 -8.83 21.51 9.61
N GLY A 186 -7.70 21.94 9.05
CA GLY A 186 -6.98 21.15 8.04
C GLY A 186 -6.38 19.86 8.60
N PHE A 187 -5.88 19.89 9.84
CA PHE A 187 -5.38 18.70 10.52
C PHE A 187 -6.50 17.69 10.79
N ASP A 188 -7.63 18.14 11.35
CA ASP A 188 -8.78 17.29 11.65
C ASP A 188 -9.37 16.69 10.37
N ASP A 189 -9.48 17.47 9.29
CA ASP A 189 -9.97 16.99 7.98
C ASP A 189 -9.09 15.86 7.43
N VAL A 190 -7.77 16.05 7.42
CA VAL A 190 -6.82 15.01 6.97
C VAL A 190 -6.87 13.79 7.90
N MET A 191 -6.87 13.98 9.21
CA MET A 191 -6.86 12.84 10.15
C MET A 191 -8.16 12.04 10.09
N ILE A 192 -9.31 12.71 10.03
CA ILE A 192 -10.62 12.05 9.98
C ILE A 192 -10.85 11.42 8.61
N GLY A 193 -10.68 12.21 7.54
CA GLY A 193 -10.97 11.82 6.16
C GLY A 193 -9.97 10.83 5.57
N GLU A 194 -8.69 10.91 5.97
CA GLU A 194 -7.60 10.16 5.32
C GLU A 194 -6.95 9.08 6.20
N ALA A 195 -7.22 9.05 7.51
CA ALA A 195 -6.68 8.02 8.41
C ALA A 195 -7.74 7.31 9.24
N ILE A 196 -8.54 8.04 10.03
CA ILE A 196 -9.46 7.44 11.01
C ILE A 196 -10.60 6.72 10.29
N LEU A 197 -11.40 7.44 9.50
CA LEU A 197 -12.54 6.81 8.80
C LEU A 197 -12.09 5.77 7.79
N PRO A 198 -11.06 5.99 6.95
CA PRO A 198 -10.59 4.96 6.03
C PRO A 198 -10.05 3.71 6.75
N SER A 199 -9.50 3.83 7.95
CA SER A 199 -9.08 2.67 8.74
C SER A 199 -10.26 1.91 9.35
N LEU A 200 -11.29 2.62 9.82
CA LEU A 200 -12.48 2.03 10.43
C LEU A 200 -13.42 1.39 9.39
N LEU A 201 -13.52 2.02 8.22
CA LEU A 201 -14.42 1.61 7.13
C LEU A 201 -13.72 0.73 6.09
N HIS A 202 -12.44 0.43 6.29
CA HIS A 202 -11.63 -0.37 5.38
C HIS A 202 -11.57 0.20 3.95
N GLN A 203 -11.34 1.51 3.85
CA GLN A 203 -11.26 2.25 2.58
C GLN A 203 -9.84 2.77 2.35
N ASP A 204 -9.43 2.87 1.08
CA ASP A 204 -8.17 3.48 0.69
C ASP A 204 -8.38 5.00 0.50
N PRO A 205 -7.64 5.83 1.25
CA PRO A 205 -7.76 7.29 1.17
C PRO A 205 -7.23 7.88 -0.16
N ARG A 206 -6.40 7.13 -0.90
CA ARG A 206 -5.66 7.70 -2.02
C ARG A 206 -6.49 7.80 -3.29
N TYR A 207 -6.21 8.81 -4.10
CA TYR A 207 -6.70 8.93 -5.46
C TYR A 207 -5.88 8.06 -6.42
N PHE A 208 -6.54 7.13 -7.12
CA PHE A 208 -5.91 6.29 -8.13
C PHE A 208 -5.97 6.98 -9.49
N TYR A 209 -4.82 7.45 -9.97
CA TYR A 209 -4.69 8.12 -11.27
C TYR A 209 -5.02 7.17 -12.41
N GLN A 210 -5.92 7.56 -13.33
CA GLN A 210 -6.34 6.64 -14.41
C GLN A 210 -5.36 6.67 -15.59
N GLY A 211 -5.02 7.86 -16.10
CA GLY A 211 -3.97 8.07 -17.10
C GLY A 211 -4.22 7.57 -18.52
N THR A 212 -5.01 6.51 -18.69
CA THR A 212 -5.29 5.84 -19.96
C THR A 212 -6.78 5.94 -20.31
N GLY A 213 -7.12 5.63 -21.56
CA GLY A 213 -8.50 5.72 -22.06
C GLY A 213 -8.91 7.11 -22.57
N SER A 214 -10.20 7.28 -22.85
CA SER A 214 -10.73 8.51 -23.44
C SER A 214 -10.74 9.67 -22.45
N LYS A 215 -10.66 10.92 -22.95
CA LYS A 215 -10.78 12.13 -22.11
C LYS A 215 -12.06 12.13 -21.26
N ARG A 216 -13.16 11.60 -21.81
CA ARG A 216 -14.44 11.50 -21.10
C ARG A 216 -14.39 10.48 -19.96
N SER A 217 -13.80 9.31 -20.21
CA SER A 217 -13.64 8.27 -19.17
C SER A 217 -12.79 8.78 -18.01
N ARG A 218 -11.65 9.41 -18.32
CA ARG A 218 -10.73 9.98 -17.33
C ARG A 218 -11.37 11.12 -16.52
N ALA A 219 -12.12 12.00 -17.18
CA ALA A 219 -12.87 13.04 -16.48
C ALA A 219 -13.95 12.45 -15.57
N PHE A 220 -14.70 11.46 -16.04
CA PHE A 220 -15.73 10.79 -15.22
C PHE A 220 -15.10 10.12 -13.99
N HIS A 221 -14.01 9.40 -14.16
CA HIS A 221 -13.26 8.77 -13.06
C HIS A 221 -12.76 9.78 -12.02
N ALA A 222 -12.16 10.86 -12.48
CA ALA A 222 -11.68 11.94 -11.62
C ALA A 222 -12.81 12.61 -10.83
N LEU A 223 -13.96 12.83 -11.47
CA LEU A 223 -15.15 13.41 -10.82
C LEU A 223 -15.79 12.41 -9.84
N SER A 224 -15.84 11.12 -10.18
CA SER A 224 -16.44 10.09 -9.32
C SER A 224 -15.65 9.85 -8.04
N ASN A 225 -14.35 10.20 -8.00
CA ASN A 225 -13.49 9.99 -6.84
C ASN A 225 -13.99 10.66 -5.55
N ALA A 226 -14.79 11.73 -5.66
CA ALA A 226 -15.41 12.36 -4.49
C ALA A 226 -16.44 11.46 -3.79
N PHE A 227 -17.00 10.48 -4.51
CA PHE A 227 -18.07 9.60 -4.04
C PHE A 227 -17.73 8.11 -4.11
N ILE A 228 -16.65 7.74 -4.78
CA ILE A 228 -16.22 6.36 -5.00
C ILE A 228 -14.74 6.26 -4.65
N CYS A 229 -14.37 5.26 -3.86
CA CYS A 229 -12.98 4.94 -3.51
C CYS A 229 -12.72 3.45 -3.67
N LYS A 230 -11.46 3.05 -3.56
CA LYS A 230 -11.07 1.64 -3.49
C LYS A 230 -11.14 1.19 -2.04
N GLY A 231 -11.69 0.02 -1.76
CA GLY A 231 -11.64 -0.61 -0.44
C GLY A 231 -10.29 -1.29 -0.19
N ASP A 232 -10.04 -1.66 1.06
CA ASP A 232 -8.87 -2.46 1.45
C ASP A 232 -8.88 -3.88 0.83
N ASN A 233 -10.02 -4.27 0.25
CA ASN A 233 -10.20 -5.47 -0.55
C ASN A 233 -9.86 -5.28 -2.04
N GLY A 234 -9.43 -4.08 -2.45
CA GLY A 234 -9.09 -3.71 -3.82
C GLY A 234 -10.28 -3.43 -4.75
N LYS A 235 -11.52 -3.51 -4.26
CA LYS A 235 -12.74 -3.25 -5.06
C LYS A 235 -13.17 -1.79 -4.96
N TRP A 236 -13.86 -1.30 -5.99
CA TRP A 236 -14.47 0.03 -5.96
C TRP A 236 -15.78 0.02 -5.18
N GLU A 237 -15.97 1.00 -4.30
CA GLU A 237 -17.13 1.11 -3.41
C GLU A 237 -17.45 2.58 -3.09
N PRO A 238 -18.65 2.88 -2.55
CA PRO A 238 -18.99 4.24 -2.14
C PRO A 238 -18.02 4.78 -1.08
N ASN A 239 -17.56 6.01 -1.26
CA ASN A 239 -16.59 6.67 -0.39
C ASN A 239 -17.27 7.28 0.84
N TYR A 240 -17.58 6.41 1.80
CA TYR A 240 -18.17 6.83 3.07
C TYR A 240 -17.17 7.61 3.94
N SER A 241 -15.86 7.40 3.77
CA SER A 241 -14.83 8.09 4.53
C SER A 241 -14.78 9.58 4.21
N ASN A 242 -14.77 9.95 2.92
CA ASN A 242 -14.79 11.36 2.51
C ASN A 242 -16.13 12.02 2.84
N VAL A 243 -17.25 11.36 2.54
CA VAL A 243 -18.58 11.93 2.82
C VAL A 243 -18.80 12.08 4.33
N GLY A 244 -18.45 11.07 5.11
CA GLY A 244 -18.55 11.10 6.58
C GLY A 244 -17.58 12.08 7.21
N GLY A 245 -16.36 12.18 6.66
CA GLY A 245 -15.32 13.11 7.11
C GLY A 245 -15.74 14.56 6.94
N ASP A 246 -16.27 14.92 5.78
CA ASP A 246 -16.81 16.26 5.51
C ASP A 246 -17.92 16.65 6.48
N LEU A 247 -18.87 15.74 6.70
CA LEU A 247 -20.00 15.98 7.61
C LEU A 247 -19.52 16.11 9.05
N ALA A 248 -18.54 15.28 9.45
CA ALA A 248 -17.91 15.36 10.77
C ALA A 248 -17.14 16.67 10.95
N ALA A 249 -16.32 17.07 9.98
CA ALA A 249 -15.58 18.33 9.99
C ALA A 249 -16.54 19.54 10.09
N GLY A 250 -17.61 19.54 9.28
CA GLY A 250 -18.67 20.53 9.38
C GLY A 250 -19.32 20.57 10.76
N ALA A 251 -19.60 19.42 11.38
CA ALA A 251 -20.16 19.33 12.73
C ALA A 251 -19.17 19.82 13.81
N ILE A 252 -17.88 19.48 13.72
CA ILE A 252 -16.85 19.90 14.68
C ILE A 252 -16.60 21.41 14.56
N SER A 253 -16.67 21.97 13.34
CA SER A 253 -16.54 23.42 13.12
C SER A 253 -17.55 24.25 13.94
N ASN A 254 -18.76 23.70 14.16
CA ASN A 254 -19.78 24.34 14.99
C ASN A 254 -19.37 24.49 16.47
N LEU A 255 -18.36 23.77 16.96
CA LEU A 255 -17.90 23.89 18.35
C LEU A 255 -17.13 25.19 18.58
N TYR A 256 -16.33 25.61 17.60
CA TYR A 256 -15.35 26.69 17.76
C TYR A 256 -15.57 27.92 16.86
N TYR A 257 -16.46 27.87 15.85
CA TYR A 257 -16.80 29.06 15.03
C TYR A 257 -17.69 30.07 15.78
N PRO A 258 -17.79 31.35 15.41
CA PRO A 258 -18.74 32.29 16.04
C PRO A 258 -20.22 31.91 15.79
N ARG A 259 -21.15 32.30 16.67
CA ARG A 259 -22.58 31.90 16.59
C ARG A 259 -23.27 32.23 15.26
N ALA A 260 -22.85 33.30 14.59
CA ALA A 260 -23.37 33.70 13.27
C ALA A 260 -22.95 32.73 12.14
N ASN A 261 -21.93 31.91 12.37
CA ASN A 261 -21.34 30.98 11.39
C ASN A 261 -21.47 29.51 11.85
N ARG A 262 -22.54 29.20 12.59
CA ARG A 262 -22.90 27.83 13.03
C ARG A 262 -24.27 27.44 12.50
N GLY A 263 -24.49 26.16 12.26
CA GLY A 263 -25.82 25.62 11.92
C GLY A 263 -25.78 24.36 11.08
N THR A 264 -26.91 23.64 11.02
CA THR A 264 -27.04 22.40 10.23
C THR A 264 -26.91 22.64 8.73
N GLY A 265 -27.42 23.76 8.22
CA GLY A 265 -27.26 24.15 6.81
C GLY A 265 -25.79 24.32 6.41
N ILE A 266 -24.98 24.93 7.29
CA ILE A 266 -23.54 25.15 7.06
C ILE A 266 -22.77 23.82 7.01
N VAL A 267 -23.21 22.78 7.75
CA VAL A 267 -22.59 21.45 7.69
C VAL A 267 -22.72 20.85 6.28
N PHE A 268 -23.92 20.87 5.70
CA PHE A 268 -24.16 20.33 4.36
C PHE A 268 -23.53 21.20 3.27
N GLU A 269 -23.53 22.52 3.43
CA GLU A 269 -22.87 23.45 2.51
C GLU A 269 -21.35 23.20 2.48
N ASN A 270 -20.71 23.10 3.64
CA ASN A 270 -19.28 22.80 3.74
C ASN A 270 -18.95 21.43 3.13
N ALA A 271 -19.78 20.42 3.38
CA ALA A 271 -19.60 19.11 2.77
C ALA A 271 -19.74 19.15 1.24
N ALA A 272 -20.71 19.90 0.70
CA ALA A 272 -20.84 20.09 -0.74
C ALA A 272 -19.63 20.82 -1.35
N ILE A 273 -19.10 21.84 -0.66
CA ILE A 273 -17.89 22.56 -1.06
C ILE A 273 -16.67 21.62 -1.05
N ALA A 274 -16.49 20.81 -0.01
CA ALA A 274 -15.40 19.85 0.10
C ALA A 274 -15.46 18.78 -1.01
N ALA A 275 -16.64 18.22 -1.27
CA ALA A 275 -16.86 17.31 -2.39
C ALA A 275 -16.51 17.96 -3.75
N GLY A 276 -16.98 19.19 -3.99
CA GLY A 276 -16.66 19.95 -5.20
C GLY A 276 -15.15 20.23 -5.34
N GLY A 277 -14.48 20.56 -4.23
CA GLY A 277 -13.03 20.75 -4.16
C GLY A 277 -12.26 19.48 -4.54
N ARG A 278 -12.67 18.31 -4.04
CA ARG A 278 -12.07 17.02 -4.42
C ARG A 278 -12.31 16.68 -5.89
N MET A 279 -13.49 16.95 -6.43
CA MET A 279 -13.77 16.77 -7.86
C MET A 279 -12.86 17.65 -8.73
N ALA A 280 -12.72 18.92 -8.37
CA ALA A 280 -11.83 19.85 -9.06
C ALA A 280 -10.37 19.40 -8.96
N ASN A 281 -9.90 19.03 -7.76
CA ASN A 281 -8.57 18.49 -7.55
C ASN A 281 -8.34 17.23 -8.39
N GLY A 282 -9.28 16.28 -8.41
CA GLY A 282 -9.21 15.06 -9.23
C GLY A 282 -9.01 15.37 -10.71
N LEU A 283 -9.76 16.34 -11.26
CA LEU A 283 -9.58 16.77 -12.66
C LEU A 283 -8.19 17.38 -12.90
N VAL A 284 -7.73 18.24 -12.00
CA VAL A 284 -6.41 18.88 -12.11
C VAL A 284 -5.31 17.82 -12.00
N GLN A 285 -5.45 16.83 -11.11
CA GLN A 285 -4.55 15.67 -11.01
C GLN A 285 -4.50 14.87 -12.31
N GLU A 286 -5.67 14.55 -12.85
CA GLU A 286 -5.82 13.70 -14.04
C GLU A 286 -5.21 14.38 -15.28
N PHE A 287 -5.44 15.68 -15.48
CA PHE A 287 -5.10 16.37 -16.74
C PHE A 287 -3.89 17.30 -16.67
N ILE A 288 -3.49 17.76 -15.49
CA ILE A 288 -2.50 18.85 -15.35
C ILE A 288 -1.33 18.45 -14.48
N LEU A 289 -1.55 17.93 -13.26
CA LEU A 289 -0.49 17.89 -12.24
C LEU A 289 0.55 16.80 -12.48
N ARG A 290 0.18 15.64 -13.06
CA ARG A 290 1.12 14.54 -13.29
C ARG A 290 2.43 14.96 -13.96
N ARG A 291 2.39 15.85 -14.96
CA ARG A 291 3.61 16.31 -15.67
C ARG A 291 4.57 17.15 -14.80
N PHE A 292 4.07 17.65 -13.67
CA PHE A 292 4.82 18.46 -12.71
C PHE A 292 5.06 17.70 -11.40
N THR A 293 4.52 16.50 -11.26
CA THR A 293 4.71 15.65 -10.09
C THR A 293 6.02 14.88 -10.21
N SER A 294 6.95 15.15 -9.30
CA SER A 294 8.15 14.32 -9.13
C SER A 294 7.78 12.91 -8.65
N HIS A 295 8.56 11.90 -9.06
CA HIS A 295 8.36 10.49 -8.66
C HIS A 295 7.02 9.86 -9.07
N ALA A 296 6.30 10.42 -10.05
CA ALA A 296 5.00 9.91 -10.53
C ALA A 296 5.06 8.60 -11.37
N GLY A 297 6.13 7.80 -11.24
CA GLY A 297 6.37 6.61 -12.07
C GLY A 297 6.66 6.91 -13.54
N LYS A 298 7.29 5.97 -14.26
CA LYS A 298 7.46 6.09 -15.72
C LYS A 298 6.10 5.85 -16.41
N ARG A 299 5.83 6.51 -17.54
CA ARG A 299 4.76 6.09 -18.45
C ARG A 299 5.11 4.67 -18.93
N THR A 300 4.46 3.65 -18.41
CA THR A 300 4.34 2.40 -19.16
C THR A 300 3.45 2.68 -20.38
N PRO A 301 3.94 2.41 -21.60
CA PRO A 301 3.21 2.66 -22.84
C PRO A 301 1.95 1.79 -22.95
#